data_AF-A0A520IL15-F1
#
_entry.id   AF-A0A520IL15-F1
#
_cell.length_a   1.000
_cell.length_b   1.000
_cell.length_c   1.000
_cell.angle_alpha   90.00
_cell.angle_beta   90.00
_cell.angle_gamma   90.00
#
_symmetry.space_group_name_H-M   'P 1'
#
loop_
_entity.id
_entity.type
_entity.pdbx_description
1 polymer ?
#
loop_
_entity_poly.entity_id
_entity_poly.type
_entity_poly.pdbx_seq_one_letter_code
_entity_poly.pdbx_strand_id
1 'polypeptide(L)'
;ADGIAAVVSFTGDDQYRSGKPPIPPPTTRPFDPAVFDATQTTFYSALSNVDFALGQGNAGAVAIRFRVAQHAFVRHADFQLGSGLAGIYQAGNECEDLRFVGGRYGIISEKTSPAWPFTLIDSEFEGQRDAAIREHELGLTLVNVAIRNTPVGIEIDRGYSDSLWGKDVRFENVSRAAVLISEEKSVFTQIGFDHAIGINTPTFALFRDSGRTLAGQGSRWLVKDFSYGLKLPGLGAVGDYATDLSMSPLTRTPARRAPAIRALPPVSEWANVRNAGARGDDSTDDTAALQRAITAHRVVYLPIGRYRITDTLKLRPDSVVIALHPDLTQITLANRTEGYAGAGAAKAMVESARGGNAIVSGLGLWAGAINPRATALIWKAGEASLVNDVRIHGPVVLTDGKPTGVNDLGARMDSQHASIWVTDGGGGTFAAIWTPNGLASSGFMVSDTKTPGYVYELSAEHHLKNEIV
;
A
#
# COMPACT_ATOMS: atom_id res chain seq x y z
N ALA A 1 -20.03 -29.74 3.46
CA ALA A 1 -20.42 -28.31 3.38
C ALA A 1 -19.13 -27.53 3.42
N ASP A 2 -18.70 -27.03 2.26
CA ASP A 2 -17.43 -26.33 2.09
C ASP A 2 -17.45 -25.01 2.87
N GLY A 3 -16.55 -24.87 3.85
CA GLY A 3 -16.72 -23.97 5.00
C GLY A 3 -16.60 -22.46 4.74
N ILE A 4 -16.00 -22.03 3.62
CA ILE A 4 -15.82 -20.61 3.28
C ILE A 4 -16.25 -20.37 1.82
N ALA A 5 -16.97 -19.27 1.58
CA ALA A 5 -17.41 -18.82 0.26
C ALA A 5 -17.20 -17.31 0.10
N ALA A 6 -16.58 -16.89 -1.00
CA ALA A 6 -16.31 -15.48 -1.26
C ALA A 6 -17.31 -14.88 -2.26
N VAL A 7 -17.82 -13.67 -2.00
CA VAL A 7 -18.68 -12.93 -2.95
C VAL A 7 -17.83 -12.44 -4.14
N VAL A 8 -16.68 -11.85 -3.86
CA VAL A 8 -15.67 -11.47 -4.85
C VAL A 8 -14.37 -12.21 -4.54
N SER A 9 -13.78 -12.85 -5.53
CA SER A 9 -12.45 -13.45 -5.43
C SER A 9 -11.51 -12.79 -6.43
N PHE A 10 -10.35 -12.36 -5.96
CA PHE A 10 -9.23 -12.09 -6.85
C PHE A 10 -8.56 -13.42 -7.20
N THR A 11 -8.37 -13.65 -8.49
CA THR A 11 -7.91 -14.93 -9.07
C THR A 11 -6.71 -14.68 -9.98
N GLY A 12 -6.00 -15.74 -10.35
CA GLY A 12 -4.82 -15.66 -11.21
C GLY A 12 -5.13 -15.94 -12.68
N ASP A 13 -4.07 -15.95 -13.48
CA ASP A 13 -4.05 -16.35 -14.88
C ASP A 13 -3.15 -17.58 -15.11
N ASP A 14 -3.17 -18.13 -16.33
CA ASP A 14 -2.25 -19.21 -16.72
C ASP A 14 -0.88 -18.65 -17.12
N GLN A 15 -0.25 -17.90 -16.22
CA GLN A 15 0.99 -17.17 -16.51
C GLN A 15 2.10 -18.08 -17.05
N TYR A 16 2.18 -19.30 -16.53
CA TYR A 16 3.21 -20.28 -16.89
C TYR A 16 2.77 -21.22 -18.02
N ARG A 17 1.62 -20.98 -18.65
CA ARG A 17 1.05 -21.81 -19.74
C ARG A 17 0.95 -23.29 -19.36
N SER A 18 0.55 -23.55 -18.12
CA SER A 18 0.34 -24.88 -17.55
C SER A 18 -0.89 -25.57 -18.16
N GLY A 19 -1.82 -24.82 -18.76
CA GLY A 19 -3.01 -25.29 -19.45
C GLY A 19 -4.18 -25.66 -18.52
N LYS A 20 -3.93 -26.02 -17.27
CA LYS A 20 -4.97 -26.27 -16.24
C LYS A 20 -4.55 -25.70 -14.89
N PRO A 21 -5.49 -25.17 -14.08
CA PRO A 21 -5.17 -24.74 -12.73
C PRO A 21 -4.65 -25.91 -11.89
N PRO A 22 -3.48 -25.78 -11.25
CA PRO A 22 -2.96 -26.82 -10.37
C PRO A 22 -3.77 -26.92 -9.07
N ILE A 23 -4.20 -25.77 -8.54
CA ILE A 23 -4.95 -25.66 -7.28
C ILE A 23 -6.02 -24.57 -7.47
N PRO A 24 -7.25 -24.92 -7.91
CA PRO A 24 -8.34 -23.95 -8.01
C PRO A 24 -8.75 -23.42 -6.62
N PRO A 25 -9.13 -22.14 -6.50
CA PRO A 25 -9.51 -21.57 -5.21
C PRO A 25 -10.83 -22.19 -4.70
N PRO A 26 -10.82 -22.88 -3.54
CA PRO A 26 -11.98 -23.61 -3.04
C PRO A 26 -13.10 -22.69 -2.54
N THR A 27 -12.86 -21.38 -2.44
CA THR A 27 -13.83 -20.36 -2.00
C THR A 27 -14.77 -19.88 -3.10
N THR A 28 -14.54 -20.26 -4.36
CA THR A 28 -15.39 -19.87 -5.51
C THR A 28 -16.76 -20.53 -5.43
N ARG A 29 -17.83 -19.76 -5.70
CA ARG A 29 -19.20 -20.29 -5.69
C ARG A 29 -20.00 -19.80 -6.92
N PRO A 30 -20.55 -20.71 -7.75
CA PRO A 30 -20.30 -22.16 -7.74
C PRO A 30 -18.80 -22.46 -7.92
N PHE A 31 -18.33 -23.59 -7.38
CA PHE A 31 -16.93 -23.97 -7.54
C PHE A 31 -16.62 -24.22 -9.01
N ASP A 32 -15.52 -23.66 -9.49
CA ASP A 32 -15.06 -23.84 -10.87
C ASP A 32 -13.59 -24.32 -10.90
N PRO A 33 -13.32 -25.57 -11.30
CA PRO A 33 -11.96 -26.10 -11.37
C PRO A 33 -11.13 -25.50 -12.51
N ALA A 34 -11.70 -24.66 -13.38
CA ALA A 34 -11.00 -23.95 -14.44
C ALA A 34 -10.43 -22.60 -13.98
N VAL A 35 -10.76 -22.14 -12.77
CA VAL A 35 -10.25 -20.88 -12.22
C VAL A 35 -8.84 -21.08 -11.66
N PHE A 36 -7.87 -20.31 -12.16
CA PHE A 36 -6.53 -20.23 -11.59
C PHE A 36 -6.57 -19.47 -10.26
N ASP A 37 -5.94 -20.03 -9.22
CA ASP A 37 -5.76 -19.25 -8.00
C ASP A 37 -4.79 -18.09 -8.25
N ALA A 38 -4.97 -17.00 -7.50
CA ALA A 38 -4.02 -15.92 -7.46
C ALA A 38 -2.65 -16.40 -6.95
N THR A 39 -1.61 -15.68 -7.30
CA THR A 39 -0.21 -16.05 -7.03
C THR A 39 0.59 -14.82 -6.65
N GLN A 40 1.89 -15.01 -6.40
CA GLN A 40 2.87 -13.94 -6.23
C GLN A 40 3.07 -13.08 -7.49
N THR A 41 2.26 -13.28 -8.52
CA THR A 41 2.28 -12.52 -9.78
C THR A 41 0.92 -11.89 -10.13
N THR A 42 -0.08 -12.03 -9.26
CA THR A 42 -1.37 -11.34 -9.39
C THR A 42 -1.24 -9.89 -8.91
N PHE A 43 -0.57 -9.09 -9.73
CA PHE A 43 -0.31 -7.68 -9.47
C PHE A 43 -1.48 -6.77 -9.87
N TYR A 44 -1.47 -5.50 -9.45
CA TYR A 44 -2.36 -4.43 -9.97
C TYR A 44 -3.85 -4.71 -9.88
N SER A 45 -4.22 -5.57 -8.94
CA SER A 45 -5.60 -5.91 -8.67
C SER A 45 -6.20 -4.85 -7.74
N ALA A 46 -7.19 -4.12 -8.23
CA ALA A 46 -7.76 -2.99 -7.52
C ALA A 46 -9.29 -3.11 -7.39
N LEU A 47 -9.80 -2.72 -6.23
CA LEU A 47 -11.23 -2.46 -6.02
C LEU A 47 -11.39 -1.17 -5.21
N SER A 48 -12.27 -0.28 -5.66
CA SER A 48 -12.53 0.96 -4.94
C SER A 48 -13.97 1.46 -5.12
N ASN A 49 -14.53 2.10 -4.10
CA ASN A 49 -15.89 2.66 -4.09
C ASN A 49 -16.97 1.60 -4.32
N VAL A 50 -16.82 0.43 -3.70
CA VAL A 50 -17.80 -0.66 -3.76
C VAL A 50 -18.09 -1.17 -2.36
N ASP A 51 -19.33 -0.98 -1.92
CA ASP A 51 -19.79 -1.46 -0.62
C ASP A 51 -20.28 -2.91 -0.68
N PHE A 52 -20.18 -3.60 0.46
CA PHE A 52 -20.56 -5.00 0.60
C PHE A 52 -21.55 -5.19 1.75
N ALA A 53 -22.57 -6.02 1.51
CA ALA A 53 -23.50 -6.45 2.54
C ALA A 53 -23.64 -7.97 2.53
N LEU A 54 -23.34 -8.61 3.67
CA LEU A 54 -23.57 -10.04 3.90
C LEU A 54 -24.80 -10.21 4.80
N GLY A 55 -25.79 -10.94 4.30
CA GLY A 55 -27.04 -11.20 5.03
C GLY A 55 -26.89 -12.21 6.17
N GLN A 56 -27.95 -12.35 6.96
CA GLN A 56 -28.03 -13.37 8.01
C GLN A 56 -28.04 -14.81 7.43
N GLY A 57 -27.59 -15.78 8.22
CA GLY A 57 -27.51 -17.20 7.82
C GLY A 57 -26.26 -17.59 7.02
N ASN A 58 -25.37 -16.64 6.72
CA ASN A 58 -24.19 -16.84 5.87
C ASN A 58 -22.89 -17.00 6.68
N ALA A 59 -22.84 -17.91 7.64
CA ALA A 59 -21.74 -18.01 8.61
C ALA A 59 -20.34 -18.25 8.00
N GLY A 60 -20.26 -18.82 6.78
CA GLY A 60 -19.02 -19.03 6.04
C GLY A 60 -18.75 -17.99 4.94
N ALA A 61 -19.60 -16.98 4.77
CA ALA A 61 -19.42 -15.99 3.71
C ALA A 61 -18.33 -14.98 4.06
N VAL A 62 -17.51 -14.65 3.07
CA VAL A 62 -16.56 -13.54 3.10
C VAL A 62 -16.89 -12.58 1.96
N ALA A 63 -16.78 -11.27 2.17
CA ALA A 63 -17.11 -10.32 1.11
C ALA A 63 -16.07 -10.37 -0.02
N ILE A 64 -14.79 -10.32 0.34
CA ILE A 64 -13.68 -10.36 -0.60
C ILE A 64 -12.67 -11.43 -0.16
N ARG A 65 -12.29 -12.32 -1.07
CA ARG A 65 -11.01 -13.03 -0.96
C ARG A 65 -9.94 -12.23 -1.71
N PHE A 66 -9.06 -11.58 -0.95
CA PHE A 66 -8.11 -10.60 -1.48
C PHE A 66 -6.68 -11.16 -1.49
N ARG A 67 -6.53 -12.37 -2.06
CA ARG A 67 -5.22 -12.99 -2.26
C ARG A 67 -4.60 -12.44 -3.53
N VAL A 68 -3.58 -11.60 -3.39
CA VAL A 68 -2.95 -10.86 -4.49
C VAL A 68 -1.46 -10.62 -4.18
N ALA A 69 -0.75 -10.02 -5.12
CA ALA A 69 0.64 -9.62 -5.01
C ALA A 69 0.79 -8.09 -4.98
N GLN A 70 2.00 -7.59 -5.24
CA GLN A 70 2.38 -6.18 -5.15
C GLN A 70 1.44 -5.24 -5.93
N HIS A 71 1.28 -4.03 -5.38
CA HIS A 71 0.52 -2.92 -5.97
C HIS A 71 -0.95 -3.25 -6.25
N ALA A 72 -1.54 -4.10 -5.40
CA ALA A 72 -2.96 -4.38 -5.36
C ALA A 72 -3.59 -3.72 -4.13
N PHE A 73 -4.78 -3.15 -4.28
CA PHE A 73 -5.47 -2.46 -3.19
C PHE A 73 -6.99 -2.69 -3.13
N VAL A 74 -7.56 -2.50 -1.94
CA VAL A 74 -9.00 -2.27 -1.72
C VAL A 74 -9.18 -0.93 -1.02
N ARG A 75 -10.02 -0.02 -1.55
CA ARG A 75 -10.18 1.34 -0.98
C ARG A 75 -11.60 1.87 -0.95
N HIS A 76 -11.91 2.74 0.00
CA HIS A 76 -13.18 3.48 0.04
C HIS A 76 -14.39 2.54 0.00
N ALA A 77 -14.50 1.65 0.99
CA ALA A 77 -15.56 0.64 1.00
C ALA A 77 -16.13 0.38 2.40
N ASP A 78 -17.45 0.31 2.47
CA ASP A 78 -18.19 -0.13 3.64
C ASP A 78 -18.51 -1.63 3.57
N PHE A 79 -18.30 -2.33 4.68
CA PHE A 79 -18.59 -3.74 4.85
C PHE A 79 -19.63 -3.96 5.96
N GLN A 80 -20.86 -4.25 5.57
CA GLN A 80 -21.95 -4.65 6.47
C GLN A 80 -22.00 -6.18 6.56
N LEU A 81 -21.35 -6.76 7.56
CA LEU A 81 -21.00 -8.19 7.53
C LEU A 81 -22.04 -9.14 8.11
N GLY A 82 -23.08 -8.65 8.80
CA GLY A 82 -24.15 -9.50 9.34
C GLY A 82 -23.62 -10.73 10.11
N SER A 83 -24.10 -11.93 9.75
CA SER A 83 -23.60 -13.20 10.30
C SER A 83 -22.36 -13.75 9.58
N GLY A 84 -21.81 -13.03 8.61
CA GLY A 84 -20.64 -13.42 7.80
C GLY A 84 -19.40 -13.75 8.62
N LEU A 85 -18.48 -14.46 7.99
CA LEU A 85 -17.19 -14.84 8.56
C LEU A 85 -16.25 -13.63 8.61
N ALA A 86 -16.05 -12.94 7.49
CA ALA A 86 -15.15 -11.79 7.39
C ALA A 86 -15.53 -10.83 6.25
N GLY A 87 -15.04 -9.59 6.32
CA GLY A 87 -15.03 -8.70 5.16
C GLY A 87 -13.96 -9.12 4.17
N ILE A 88 -12.72 -9.23 4.63
CA ILE A 88 -11.58 -9.65 3.80
C ILE A 88 -11.01 -10.97 4.33
N TYR A 89 -10.78 -11.90 3.41
CA TYR A 89 -10.08 -13.17 3.64
C TYR A 89 -8.81 -13.27 2.79
N GLN A 90 -7.71 -13.77 3.38
CA GLN A 90 -6.37 -13.86 2.76
C GLN A 90 -5.87 -12.50 2.25
N ALA A 91 -5.94 -11.48 3.11
CA ALA A 91 -5.57 -10.12 2.76
C ALA A 91 -4.12 -10.00 2.26
N GLY A 92 -3.95 -9.20 1.20
CA GLY A 92 -2.71 -8.64 0.67
C GLY A 92 -3.14 -7.60 -0.38
N ASN A 93 -2.39 -6.60 -0.82
CA ASN A 93 -1.17 -6.05 -0.27
C ASN A 93 -1.45 -4.78 0.53
N GLU A 94 -2.39 -3.94 0.08
CA GLU A 94 -2.76 -2.67 0.71
C GLU A 94 -4.28 -2.52 0.86
N CYS A 95 -4.74 -1.85 1.91
CA CYS A 95 -6.13 -1.45 2.09
C CYS A 95 -6.24 -0.07 2.75
N GLU A 96 -7.10 0.80 2.20
CA GLU A 96 -7.22 2.21 2.63
C GLU A 96 -8.69 2.58 2.84
N ASP A 97 -9.02 3.33 3.91
CA ASP A 97 -10.35 3.92 4.10
C ASP A 97 -11.49 2.88 4.02
N LEU A 98 -11.39 1.85 4.84
CA LEU A 98 -12.37 0.77 4.92
C LEU A 98 -13.13 0.81 6.24
N ARG A 99 -14.41 0.47 6.22
CA ARG A 99 -15.22 0.38 7.44
C ARG A 99 -15.92 -0.97 7.56
N PHE A 100 -15.64 -1.71 8.63
CA PHE A 100 -16.18 -3.04 8.89
C PHE A 100 -17.18 -3.02 10.06
N VAL A 101 -18.44 -3.36 9.78
CA VAL A 101 -19.51 -3.41 10.78
C VAL A 101 -20.06 -4.83 10.92
N GLY A 102 -20.01 -5.37 12.15
CA GLY A 102 -20.46 -6.72 12.46
C GLY A 102 -19.54 -7.80 11.90
N GLY A 103 -20.10 -8.99 11.64
CA GLY A 103 -19.32 -10.17 11.22
C GLY A 103 -18.62 -10.87 12.38
N ARG A 104 -18.02 -12.03 12.10
CA ARG A 104 -17.19 -12.73 13.09
C ARG A 104 -15.85 -12.03 13.25
N TYR A 105 -15.26 -11.69 12.11
CA TYR A 105 -14.05 -10.90 11.96
C TYR A 105 -14.27 -9.78 10.93
N GLY A 106 -13.46 -8.73 10.96
CA GLY A 106 -13.38 -7.78 9.85
C GLY A 106 -12.42 -8.30 8.79
N ILE A 107 -11.21 -8.68 9.22
CA ILE A 107 -10.18 -9.29 8.38
C ILE A 107 -9.74 -10.62 8.98
N ILE A 108 -9.63 -11.65 8.14
CA ILE A 108 -8.89 -12.88 8.41
C ILE A 108 -7.78 -12.97 7.38
N SER A 109 -6.55 -13.09 7.84
CA SER A 109 -5.42 -13.29 6.93
C SER A 109 -4.90 -14.71 6.95
N GLU A 110 -4.06 -14.95 5.95
CA GLU A 110 -3.09 -16.03 5.83
C GLU A 110 -1.79 -15.35 5.36
N LYS A 111 -0.70 -16.12 5.25
CA LYS A 111 0.52 -15.62 4.62
C LYS A 111 0.19 -15.00 3.26
N THR A 112 0.56 -13.74 3.07
CA THR A 112 0.31 -13.04 1.81
C THR A 112 0.95 -13.79 0.65
N SER A 113 0.42 -13.65 -0.57
CA SER A 113 0.89 -14.47 -1.68
C SER A 113 2.39 -14.39 -1.97
N PRO A 114 3.04 -13.21 -1.88
CA PRO A 114 4.50 -13.10 -2.00
C PRO A 114 5.24 -13.16 -0.64
N ALA A 115 4.53 -13.39 0.47
CA ALA A 115 5.04 -13.30 1.85
C ALA A 115 5.59 -11.90 2.23
N TRP A 116 5.10 -10.86 1.55
CA TRP A 116 5.35 -9.45 1.88
C TRP A 116 4.32 -8.94 2.90
N PRO A 117 4.65 -7.86 3.66
CA PRO A 117 3.72 -7.29 4.62
C PRO A 117 2.42 -6.81 3.97
N PHE A 118 1.35 -6.73 4.77
CA PHE A 118 0.08 -6.10 4.41
C PHE A 118 -0.11 -4.82 5.20
N THR A 119 -0.45 -3.73 4.52
CA THR A 119 -0.70 -2.43 5.14
C THR A 119 -2.19 -2.07 5.11
N LEU A 120 -2.74 -1.70 6.28
CA LEU A 120 -4.10 -1.18 6.44
C LEU A 120 -4.08 0.25 6.98
N ILE A 121 -4.67 1.17 6.23
CA ILE A 121 -4.62 2.62 6.47
C ILE A 121 -6.03 3.17 6.67
N ASP A 122 -6.18 4.14 7.57
CA ASP A 122 -7.38 4.97 7.75
C ASP A 122 -8.69 4.19 7.91
N SER A 123 -8.63 2.98 8.48
CA SER A 123 -9.77 2.05 8.51
C SER A 123 -10.41 1.89 9.89
N GLU A 124 -11.67 1.46 9.91
CA GLU A 124 -12.47 1.32 11.13
C GLU A 124 -13.15 -0.04 11.26
N PHE A 125 -13.21 -0.55 12.48
CA PHE A 125 -13.85 -1.81 12.84
C PHE A 125 -14.83 -1.58 14.00
N GLU A 126 -16.03 -2.12 13.86
CA GLU A 126 -17.13 -1.96 14.81
C GLU A 126 -17.89 -3.28 14.98
N GLY A 127 -17.90 -3.84 16.19
CA GLY A 127 -18.86 -4.89 16.56
C GLY A 127 -18.54 -6.31 16.05
N GLN A 128 -17.28 -6.63 15.77
CA GLN A 128 -16.89 -8.00 15.45
C GLN A 128 -17.10 -8.94 16.64
N ARG A 129 -17.58 -10.17 16.38
CA ARG A 129 -17.95 -11.13 17.43
C ARG A 129 -16.76 -11.77 18.14
N ASP A 130 -15.65 -11.99 17.43
CA ASP A 130 -14.47 -12.67 17.99
C ASP A 130 -13.27 -11.71 18.08
N ALA A 131 -12.83 -11.16 16.96
CA ALA A 131 -11.77 -10.15 16.89
C ALA A 131 -11.97 -9.22 15.68
N ALA A 132 -11.43 -8.01 15.69
CA ALA A 132 -11.48 -7.15 14.50
C ALA A 132 -10.59 -7.71 13.37
N ILE A 133 -9.37 -8.11 13.72
CA ILE A 133 -8.40 -8.72 12.82
C ILE A 133 -7.90 -10.03 13.43
N ARG A 134 -7.92 -11.12 12.65
CA ARG A 134 -7.23 -12.37 12.97
C ARG A 134 -6.07 -12.54 11.98
N GLU A 135 -4.86 -12.53 12.52
CA GLU A 135 -3.60 -12.61 11.76
C GLU A 135 -3.07 -14.05 11.70
N HIS A 136 -2.51 -14.43 10.54
CA HIS A 136 -1.78 -15.68 10.35
C HIS A 136 -0.61 -15.45 9.37
N GLU A 137 0.57 -15.13 9.90
CA GLU A 137 1.78 -14.80 9.12
C GLU A 137 1.58 -13.63 8.12
N LEU A 138 0.84 -12.60 8.54
CA LEU A 138 0.42 -11.48 7.71
C LEU A 138 1.54 -10.46 7.46
N GLY A 139 2.38 -10.20 8.45
CA GLY A 139 3.25 -9.02 8.42
C GLY A 139 2.43 -7.72 8.42
N LEU A 140 1.61 -7.49 9.44
CA LEU A 140 0.63 -6.40 9.45
C LEU A 140 1.24 -5.04 9.81
N THR A 141 0.93 -4.04 9.00
CA THR A 141 1.13 -2.62 9.31
C THR A 141 -0.20 -1.90 9.42
N LEU A 142 -0.43 -1.18 10.52
CA LEU A 142 -1.63 -0.38 10.75
C LEU A 142 -1.29 1.11 10.83
N VAL A 143 -2.03 1.96 10.12
CA VAL A 143 -1.89 3.41 10.22
C VAL A 143 -3.26 4.06 10.40
N ASN A 144 -3.45 4.79 11.50
CA ASN A 144 -4.69 5.50 11.84
C ASN A 144 -5.95 4.60 11.88
N VAL A 145 -5.84 3.39 12.41
CA VAL A 145 -6.95 2.43 12.50
C VAL A 145 -7.73 2.58 13.81
N ALA A 146 -9.07 2.49 13.77
CA ALA A 146 -9.91 2.42 14.96
C ALA A 146 -10.63 1.08 15.07
N ILE A 147 -10.62 0.49 16.26
CA ILE A 147 -11.26 -0.78 16.55
C ILE A 147 -12.15 -0.63 17.77
N ARG A 148 -13.42 -1.01 17.63
CA ARG A 148 -14.47 -0.67 18.60
C ARG A 148 -15.39 -1.86 18.87
N ASN A 149 -15.82 -1.97 20.13
CA ASN A 149 -16.92 -2.86 20.56
C ASN A 149 -16.72 -4.33 20.13
N THR A 150 -15.50 -4.85 20.31
CA THR A 150 -15.11 -6.23 19.97
C THR A 150 -14.40 -6.88 21.16
N PRO A 151 -14.42 -8.21 21.34
CA PRO A 151 -13.65 -8.85 22.41
C PRO A 151 -12.15 -8.63 22.27
N VAL A 152 -11.61 -8.85 21.06
CA VAL A 152 -10.19 -8.69 20.77
C VAL A 152 -10.02 -7.70 19.63
N GLY A 153 -9.05 -6.80 19.76
CA GLY A 153 -8.70 -5.92 18.65
C GLY A 153 -8.00 -6.71 17.54
N ILE A 154 -6.77 -7.11 17.83
CA ILE A 154 -5.91 -7.85 16.91
C ILE A 154 -5.53 -9.18 17.56
N GLU A 155 -5.81 -10.27 16.87
CA GLU A 155 -5.52 -11.64 17.32
C GLU A 155 -4.48 -12.29 16.42
N ILE A 156 -3.29 -12.58 16.95
CA ILE A 156 -2.36 -13.52 16.28
C ILE A 156 -2.92 -14.92 16.45
N ASP A 157 -2.93 -15.73 15.38
CA ASP A 157 -3.45 -17.10 15.42
C ASP A 157 -2.71 -17.97 16.44
N ARG A 158 -3.41 -18.95 17.00
CA ARG A 158 -2.86 -19.81 18.06
C ARG A 158 -1.80 -20.74 17.48
N GLY A 159 -0.63 -20.73 18.10
CA GLY A 159 0.51 -21.54 17.66
C GLY A 159 1.25 -20.94 16.46
N TYR A 160 0.94 -19.69 16.09
CA TYR A 160 1.64 -18.96 15.05
C TYR A 160 2.31 -17.71 15.62
N SER A 161 3.44 -17.37 15.02
CA SER A 161 4.15 -16.11 15.22
C SER A 161 3.80 -15.12 14.12
N ASP A 162 3.82 -13.83 14.41
CA ASP A 162 3.63 -12.79 13.40
C ASP A 162 4.41 -11.51 13.71
N SER A 163 4.62 -10.71 12.67
CA SER A 163 5.22 -9.38 12.76
C SER A 163 4.13 -8.33 12.58
N LEU A 164 3.93 -7.48 13.58
CA LEU A 164 2.89 -6.46 13.62
C LEU A 164 3.49 -5.12 14.02
N TRP A 165 3.19 -4.08 13.27
CA TRP A 165 3.47 -2.70 13.67
C TRP A 165 2.25 -1.81 13.50
N GLY A 166 1.90 -1.04 14.53
CA GLY A 166 0.76 -0.12 14.49
C GLY A 166 1.14 1.31 14.83
N LYS A 167 0.65 2.27 14.05
CA LYS A 167 0.76 3.70 14.31
C LYS A 167 -0.59 4.39 14.38
N ASP A 168 -0.79 5.21 15.41
CA ASP A 168 -2.03 5.95 15.64
C ASP A 168 -3.27 5.02 15.73
N VAL A 169 -3.10 3.85 16.34
CA VAL A 169 -4.17 2.85 16.50
C VAL A 169 -5.02 3.16 17.73
N ARG A 170 -6.34 3.03 17.62
CA ARG A 170 -7.29 3.32 18.70
C ARG A 170 -8.18 2.12 18.98
N PHE A 171 -8.25 1.74 20.25
CA PHE A 171 -9.09 0.66 20.76
C PHE A 171 -10.15 1.23 21.72
N GLU A 172 -11.44 1.06 21.40
CA GLU A 172 -12.55 1.54 22.23
C GLU A 172 -13.49 0.40 22.63
N ASN A 173 -13.73 0.24 23.93
CA ASN A 173 -14.57 -0.83 24.48
C ASN A 173 -14.13 -2.24 24.03
N VAL A 174 -12.81 -2.47 23.94
CA VAL A 174 -12.28 -3.79 23.61
C VAL A 174 -12.18 -4.61 24.88
N SER A 175 -13.01 -5.64 25.01
CA SER A 175 -13.33 -6.21 26.33
C SER A 175 -12.32 -7.22 26.88
N ARG A 176 -11.53 -7.88 26.01
CA ARG A 176 -10.55 -8.90 26.41
C ARG A 176 -9.11 -8.42 26.26
N ALA A 177 -8.71 -7.95 25.09
CA ALA A 177 -7.36 -7.41 24.86
C ALA A 177 -7.32 -6.58 23.57
N ALA A 178 -6.62 -5.44 23.57
CA ALA A 178 -6.33 -4.72 22.33
C ALA A 178 -5.51 -5.61 21.36
N VAL A 179 -4.50 -6.32 21.88
CA VAL A 179 -3.67 -7.26 21.10
C VAL A 179 -3.53 -8.58 21.87
N LEU A 180 -3.78 -9.69 21.18
CA LEU A 180 -3.58 -11.05 21.68
C LEU A 180 -2.41 -11.70 20.94
N ILE A 181 -1.28 -11.85 21.65
CA ILE A 181 0.01 -12.31 21.11
C ILE A 181 0.17 -13.81 21.31
N SER A 182 0.80 -14.51 20.37
CA SER A 182 1.12 -15.95 20.44
C SER A 182 2.49 -16.27 19.91
N GLU A 183 2.99 -17.46 20.25
CA GLU A 183 4.36 -17.89 19.96
C GLU A 183 5.38 -16.83 20.44
N GLU A 184 5.23 -16.44 21.70
CA GLU A 184 5.98 -15.37 22.36
C GLU A 184 7.50 -15.46 22.12
N LYS A 185 8.03 -16.69 22.13
CA LYS A 185 9.48 -16.96 22.02
C LYS A 185 9.92 -17.35 20.62
N SER A 186 9.11 -17.08 19.60
CA SER A 186 9.52 -17.17 18.20
C SER A 186 10.28 -15.92 17.79
N VAL A 187 11.36 -16.08 17.03
CA VAL A 187 12.14 -14.95 16.50
C VAL A 187 11.34 -14.09 15.53
N PHE A 188 10.24 -14.64 15.00
CA PHE A 188 9.32 -13.97 14.09
C PHE A 188 8.17 -13.22 14.79
N THR A 189 8.01 -13.39 16.11
CA THR A 189 7.03 -12.62 16.90
C THR A 189 7.62 -11.26 17.26
N GLN A 190 7.28 -10.25 16.45
CA GLN A 190 7.83 -8.89 16.56
C GLN A 190 6.67 -7.90 16.53
N ILE A 191 6.34 -7.32 17.68
CA ILE A 191 5.15 -6.49 17.86
C ILE A 191 5.55 -5.09 18.28
N GLY A 192 5.09 -4.07 17.56
CA GLY A 192 5.39 -2.68 17.86
C GLY A 192 4.17 -1.77 17.76
N PHE A 193 4.13 -0.73 18.61
CA PHE A 193 3.16 0.34 18.48
C PHE A 193 3.80 1.71 18.72
N ASP A 194 3.64 2.61 17.76
CA ASP A 194 3.90 4.05 17.89
C ASP A 194 2.55 4.75 18.09
N HIS A 195 2.30 5.28 19.28
CA HIS A 195 1.05 5.99 19.60
C HIS A 195 -0.23 5.13 19.47
N ALA A 196 -0.52 4.28 20.47
CA ALA A 196 -1.80 3.56 20.58
C ALA A 196 -2.65 4.07 21.75
N ILE A 197 -3.96 4.25 21.52
CA ILE A 197 -4.90 4.75 22.53
C ILE A 197 -5.90 3.66 22.91
N GLY A 198 -6.15 3.47 24.20
CA GLY A 198 -7.25 2.64 24.69
C GLY A 198 -8.27 3.46 25.47
N ILE A 199 -9.55 3.17 25.24
CA ILE A 199 -10.69 3.76 25.96
C ILE A 199 -11.59 2.60 26.37
N ASN A 200 -11.81 2.42 27.68
CA ASN A 200 -12.54 1.27 28.24
C ASN A 200 -11.99 -0.08 27.75
N THR A 201 -10.67 -0.14 27.55
CA THR A 201 -9.94 -1.33 27.09
C THR A 201 -8.97 -1.71 28.20
N PRO A 202 -9.33 -2.62 29.12
CA PRO A 202 -8.58 -2.86 30.35
C PRO A 202 -7.23 -3.53 30.14
N THR A 203 -7.07 -4.25 29.03
CA THR A 203 -5.82 -4.95 28.69
C THR A 203 -5.31 -4.45 27.35
N PHE A 204 -4.10 -3.89 27.33
CA PHE A 204 -3.43 -3.53 26.10
C PHE A 204 -2.94 -4.79 25.38
N ALA A 205 -2.03 -5.54 26.00
CA ALA A 205 -1.51 -6.78 25.42
C ALA A 205 -1.80 -7.97 26.34
N LEU A 206 -2.28 -9.07 25.76
CA LEU A 206 -2.38 -10.38 26.40
C LEU A 206 -1.48 -11.36 25.64
N PHE A 207 -0.57 -11.98 26.37
CA PHE A 207 0.34 -12.99 25.88
C PHE A 207 -0.28 -14.37 26.12
N ARG A 208 -0.64 -15.08 25.04
CA ARG A 208 -1.51 -16.27 25.12
C ARG A 208 -0.86 -17.45 25.84
N ASP A 209 0.44 -17.65 25.65
CA ASP A 209 1.13 -18.87 26.07
C ASP A 209 1.52 -18.80 27.55
N SER A 210 2.01 -17.63 27.98
CA SER A 210 2.37 -17.35 29.38
C SER A 210 1.19 -16.88 30.23
N GLY A 211 0.11 -16.38 29.61
CA GLY A 211 -0.98 -15.68 30.30
C GLY A 211 -0.60 -14.30 30.81
N ARG A 212 0.61 -13.80 30.52
CA ARG A 212 1.08 -12.47 30.93
C ARG A 212 0.19 -11.39 30.32
N THR A 213 -0.12 -10.36 31.10
CA THR A 213 -0.91 -9.21 30.63
C THR A 213 -0.16 -7.91 30.86
N LEU A 214 -0.34 -6.98 29.92
CA LEU A 214 0.01 -5.57 30.09
C LEU A 214 -1.30 -4.81 30.24
N ALA A 215 -1.61 -4.43 31.48
CA ALA A 215 -2.83 -3.70 31.80
C ALA A 215 -2.80 -2.27 31.26
N GLY A 216 -3.96 -1.77 30.86
CA GLY A 216 -4.16 -0.36 30.58
C GLY A 216 -4.09 0.48 31.85
N GLN A 217 -3.46 1.66 31.78
CA GLN A 217 -3.38 2.59 32.91
C GLN A 217 -4.67 3.40 33.04
N GLY A 218 -5.64 2.87 33.78
CA GLY A 218 -6.95 3.50 34.02
C GLY A 218 -7.97 3.20 32.91
N SER A 219 -9.10 3.93 32.92
CA SER A 219 -10.16 3.74 31.91
C SER A 219 -9.78 4.29 30.54
N ARG A 220 -8.74 5.11 30.45
CA ARG A 220 -8.19 5.65 29.20
C ARG A 220 -6.67 5.75 29.31
N TRP A 221 -5.97 5.30 28.29
CA TRP A 221 -4.51 5.28 28.27
C TRP A 221 -3.96 5.59 26.88
N LEU A 222 -2.70 6.04 26.87
CA LEU A 222 -1.86 6.22 25.69
C LEU A 222 -0.60 5.40 25.88
N VAL A 223 -0.37 4.44 24.99
CA VAL A 223 0.94 3.86 24.71
C VAL A 223 1.64 4.81 23.77
N LYS A 224 2.70 5.47 24.24
CA LYS A 224 3.53 6.35 23.41
C LYS A 224 4.45 5.53 22.51
N ASP A 225 5.02 4.48 23.08
CA ASP A 225 5.89 3.52 22.39
C ASP A 225 5.75 2.16 23.07
N PHE A 226 5.73 1.10 22.26
CA PHE A 226 5.77 -0.27 22.70
C PHE A 226 6.55 -1.12 21.71
N SER A 227 7.35 -2.05 22.23
CA SER A 227 7.95 -3.10 21.44
C SER A 227 8.08 -4.40 22.23
N TYR A 228 7.75 -5.51 21.57
CA TYR A 228 7.97 -6.86 22.04
C TYR A 228 8.62 -7.69 20.95
N GLY A 229 9.62 -8.49 21.31
CA GLY A 229 10.28 -9.42 20.40
C GLY A 229 11.72 -9.69 20.81
N LEU A 230 12.47 -10.34 19.92
CA LEU A 230 13.91 -10.57 20.10
C LEU A 230 14.67 -9.24 20.02
N LYS A 231 15.36 -8.86 21.11
CA LYS A 231 16.18 -7.65 21.16
C LYS A 231 17.65 -7.99 21.18
N LEU A 232 18.43 -7.29 20.35
CA LEU A 232 19.89 -7.37 20.37
C LEU A 232 20.45 -6.16 21.11
N PRO A 233 21.28 -6.35 22.15
CA PRO A 233 21.87 -5.23 22.90
C PRO A 233 22.97 -4.51 22.10
N GLY A 234 23.44 -5.11 21.00
CA GLY A 234 24.43 -4.54 20.10
C GLY A 234 24.83 -5.52 19.01
N LEU A 235 25.63 -5.05 18.05
CA LEU A 235 26.15 -5.88 16.96
C LEU A 235 26.97 -7.06 17.51
N GLY A 236 26.67 -8.27 17.05
CA GLY A 236 27.39 -9.49 17.43
C GLY A 236 27.03 -10.06 18.81
N ALA A 237 26.10 -9.45 19.55
CA ALA A 237 25.63 -9.97 20.82
C ALA A 237 24.46 -10.96 20.64
N VAL A 238 24.35 -11.93 21.55
CA VAL A 238 23.18 -12.81 21.63
C VAL A 238 21.99 -12.00 22.10
N GLY A 239 20.87 -12.11 21.39
CA GLY A 239 19.62 -11.43 21.74
C GLY A 239 18.81 -12.17 22.80
N ASP A 240 17.92 -11.45 23.47
CA ASP A 240 16.92 -12.01 24.39
C ASP A 240 15.54 -11.36 24.12
N TYR A 241 14.47 -12.06 24.49
CA TYR A 241 13.11 -11.57 24.32
C TYR A 241 12.75 -10.57 25.40
N ALA A 242 12.41 -9.35 25.01
CA ALA A 242 12.11 -8.28 25.95
C ALA A 242 10.86 -7.50 25.56
N THR A 243 10.29 -6.79 26.53
CA THR A 243 9.11 -5.93 26.38
C THR A 243 9.46 -4.53 26.86
N ASP A 244 9.41 -3.55 25.97
CA ASP A 244 9.48 -2.13 26.33
C ASP A 244 8.08 -1.52 26.21
N LEU A 245 7.68 -0.76 27.22
CA LEU A 245 6.37 -0.11 27.26
C LEU A 245 6.47 1.28 27.89
N SER A 246 6.12 2.30 27.11
CA SER A 246 5.90 3.66 27.58
C SER A 246 4.40 3.97 27.53
N MET A 247 3.73 3.89 28.68
CA MET A 247 2.28 4.14 28.79
C MET A 247 1.99 5.25 29.81
N SER A 248 0.95 6.04 29.55
CA SER A 248 0.41 7.05 30.46
C SER A 248 -1.12 7.06 30.46
N PRO A 249 -1.78 7.38 31.58
CA PRO A 249 -3.23 7.57 31.61
C PRO A 249 -3.64 8.84 30.84
N LEU A 250 -4.87 8.86 30.33
CA LEU A 250 -5.47 10.02 29.66
C LEU A 250 -6.65 10.56 30.46
N THR A 251 -6.72 11.88 30.64
CA THR A 251 -7.82 12.54 31.35
C THR A 251 -9.08 12.68 30.48
N ARG A 252 -8.92 12.81 29.16
CA ARG A 252 -9.98 12.93 28.17
C ARG A 252 -9.72 12.03 26.97
N THR A 253 -10.79 11.66 26.28
CA THR A 253 -10.70 11.00 24.97
C THR A 253 -10.16 12.00 23.95
N PRO A 254 -9.02 11.73 23.28
CA PRO A 254 -8.52 12.57 22.20
C PRO A 254 -9.48 12.58 21.00
N ALA A 255 -9.34 13.53 20.08
CA ALA A 255 -9.99 13.41 18.77
C ALA A 255 -9.34 12.29 17.93
N ARG A 256 -10.06 11.77 16.92
CA ARG A 256 -9.43 10.94 15.89
C ARG A 256 -8.40 11.78 15.12
N ARG A 257 -7.33 11.14 14.64
CA ARG A 257 -6.38 11.78 13.73
C ARG A 257 -7.07 12.05 12.40
N ALA A 258 -6.60 13.07 11.68
CA ALA A 258 -6.96 13.22 10.29
C ALA A 258 -6.47 12.01 9.48
N PRO A 259 -7.11 11.66 8.36
CA PRO A 259 -6.64 10.61 7.48
C PRO A 259 -5.17 10.79 7.08
N ALA A 260 -4.42 9.70 7.08
CA ALA A 260 -3.02 9.64 6.63
C ALA A 260 -2.93 9.83 5.11
N ILE A 261 -3.92 9.32 4.37
CA ILE A 261 -4.05 9.56 2.93
C ILE A 261 -5.07 10.67 2.69
N ARG A 262 -4.63 11.67 1.92
CA ARG A 262 -5.49 12.81 1.60
C ARG A 262 -6.45 12.47 0.47
N ALA A 263 -7.73 12.81 0.65
CA ALA A 263 -8.74 12.69 -0.39
C ALA A 263 -8.38 13.48 -1.66
N LEU A 264 -8.72 12.92 -2.82
CA LEU A 264 -8.64 13.61 -4.09
C LEU A 264 -9.72 14.71 -4.20
N PRO A 265 -9.50 15.79 -4.98
CA PRO A 265 -10.55 16.74 -5.31
C PRO A 265 -11.73 16.08 -6.02
N PRO A 266 -12.96 16.62 -5.90
CA PRO A 266 -14.14 16.05 -6.54
C PRO A 266 -13.99 16.01 -8.07
N VAL A 267 -14.56 14.99 -8.70
CA VAL A 267 -14.48 14.75 -10.17
C VAL A 267 -14.89 15.97 -11.00
N SER A 268 -15.81 16.80 -10.49
CA SER A 268 -16.24 18.04 -11.15
C SER A 268 -15.13 19.08 -11.36
N GLU A 269 -14.02 18.99 -10.62
CA GLU A 269 -12.85 19.87 -10.79
C GLU A 269 -11.85 19.36 -11.84
N TRP A 270 -12.02 18.15 -12.35
CA TRP A 270 -10.98 17.48 -13.13
C TRP A 270 -10.96 17.97 -14.59
N ALA A 271 -9.85 18.60 -15.01
CA ALA A 271 -9.64 18.98 -16.39
C ALA A 271 -9.02 17.81 -17.19
N ASN A 272 -9.73 17.30 -18.19
CA ASN A 272 -9.23 16.23 -19.06
C ASN A 272 -8.10 16.76 -19.97
N VAL A 273 -6.91 16.14 -19.92
CA VAL A 273 -5.74 16.55 -20.72
C VAL A 273 -5.96 16.48 -22.23
N ARG A 274 -6.91 15.66 -22.70
CA ARG A 274 -7.27 15.58 -24.13
C ARG A 274 -7.86 16.90 -24.65
N ASN A 275 -8.52 17.67 -23.78
CA ASN A 275 -9.02 19.00 -24.13
C ASN A 275 -7.89 20.02 -24.34
N ALA A 276 -6.68 19.75 -23.81
CA ALA A 276 -5.48 20.53 -24.07
C ALA A 276 -4.67 20.02 -25.28
N GLY A 277 -5.17 18.98 -25.96
CA GLY A 277 -4.60 18.40 -27.17
C GLY A 277 -3.72 17.17 -26.96
N ALA A 278 -3.64 16.62 -25.74
CA ALA A 278 -2.89 15.39 -25.49
C ALA A 278 -3.60 14.19 -26.12
N ARG A 279 -2.86 13.28 -26.75
CA ARG A 279 -3.43 12.14 -27.48
C ARG A 279 -3.38 10.85 -26.69
N GLY A 280 -2.29 10.57 -25.99
CA GLY A 280 -2.11 9.32 -25.26
C GLY A 280 -2.04 8.09 -26.18
N ASP A 281 -1.50 8.25 -27.39
CA ASP A 281 -1.49 7.24 -28.47
C ASP A 281 -0.14 6.52 -28.64
N ASP A 282 0.79 6.70 -27.70
CA ASP A 282 2.19 6.18 -27.70
C ASP A 282 3.08 6.65 -28.87
N SER A 283 2.60 7.57 -29.70
CA SER A 283 3.31 8.02 -30.91
C SER A 283 3.53 9.53 -30.92
N THR A 284 2.49 10.29 -30.56
CA THR A 284 2.48 11.75 -30.55
C THR A 284 3.27 12.26 -29.35
N ASP A 285 4.11 13.27 -29.58
CA ASP A 285 4.74 14.01 -28.49
C ASP A 285 3.70 14.87 -27.77
N ASP A 286 3.28 14.41 -26.60
CA ASP A 286 2.26 15.03 -25.77
C ASP A 286 2.85 16.06 -24.78
N THR A 287 4.17 16.30 -24.79
CA THR A 287 4.85 17.17 -23.82
C THR A 287 4.20 18.55 -23.71
N ALA A 288 4.03 19.22 -24.85
CA ALA A 288 3.47 20.57 -24.87
C ALA A 288 1.99 20.59 -24.46
N ALA A 289 1.22 19.56 -24.81
CA ALA A 289 -0.19 19.49 -24.45
C ALA A 289 -0.40 19.21 -22.96
N LEU A 290 0.35 18.27 -22.40
CA LEU A 290 0.33 17.96 -20.97
C LEU A 290 0.82 19.16 -20.14
N GLN A 291 1.92 19.80 -20.54
CA GLN A 291 2.42 20.97 -19.82
C GLN A 291 1.42 22.14 -19.88
N ARG A 292 0.72 22.35 -21.01
CA ARG A 292 -0.37 23.33 -21.10
C ARG A 292 -1.50 23.01 -20.13
N ALA A 293 -1.95 21.75 -20.06
CA ALA A 293 -2.99 21.34 -19.13
C ALA A 293 -2.58 21.61 -17.67
N ILE A 294 -1.38 21.19 -17.27
CA ILE A 294 -0.83 21.38 -15.92
C ILE A 294 -0.68 22.87 -15.58
N THR A 295 -0.33 23.71 -16.56
CA THR A 295 -0.19 25.15 -16.35
C THR A 295 -1.54 25.85 -16.20
N ALA A 296 -2.53 25.44 -17.01
CA ALA A 296 -3.85 26.07 -17.06
C ALA A 296 -4.78 25.61 -15.93
N HIS A 297 -4.61 24.39 -15.43
CA HIS A 297 -5.52 23.79 -14.45
C HIS A 297 -4.76 23.24 -13.25
N ARG A 298 -5.34 23.47 -12.06
CA ARG A 298 -4.83 22.87 -10.82
C ARG A 298 -4.98 21.35 -10.85
N VAL A 299 -6.16 20.86 -11.22
CA VAL A 299 -6.50 19.43 -11.24
C VAL A 299 -6.58 18.95 -12.69
N VAL A 300 -5.70 18.03 -13.08
CA VAL A 300 -5.66 17.44 -14.41
C VAL A 300 -5.90 15.94 -14.33
N TYR A 301 -6.77 15.45 -15.20
CA TYR A 301 -7.09 14.03 -15.34
C TYR A 301 -6.51 13.50 -16.66
N LEU A 302 -5.75 12.41 -16.55
CA LEU A 302 -5.22 11.64 -17.67
C LEU A 302 -6.09 10.39 -17.88
N PRO A 303 -6.90 10.33 -18.95
CA PRO A 303 -7.56 9.10 -19.35
C PRO A 303 -6.55 8.01 -19.71
N ILE A 304 -7.01 6.75 -19.73
CA ILE A 304 -6.24 5.60 -20.25
C ILE A 304 -5.57 5.97 -21.59
N GLY A 305 -4.27 5.67 -21.68
CA GLY A 305 -3.42 6.06 -22.79
C GLY A 305 -1.94 6.08 -22.42
N ARG A 306 -1.09 6.10 -23.44
CA ARG A 306 0.37 6.20 -23.31
C ARG A 306 0.81 7.54 -23.86
N TYR A 307 1.18 8.44 -22.96
CA TYR A 307 1.51 9.83 -23.27
C TYR A 307 3.02 9.98 -23.39
N ARG A 308 3.51 9.98 -24.63
CA ARG A 308 4.94 10.12 -24.90
C ARG A 308 5.36 11.57 -24.64
N ILE A 309 6.45 11.75 -23.90
CA ILE A 309 7.09 13.04 -23.67
C ILE A 309 8.51 13.06 -24.21
N THR A 310 9.06 14.25 -24.39
CA THR A 310 10.45 14.52 -24.80
C THR A 310 11.18 15.46 -23.85
N ASP A 311 10.46 16.11 -22.92
CA ASP A 311 11.01 16.97 -21.87
C ASP A 311 10.22 16.84 -20.56
N THR A 312 10.81 17.35 -19.47
CA THR A 312 10.26 17.28 -18.11
C THR A 312 8.90 17.98 -18.02
N LEU A 313 7.91 17.30 -17.45
CA LEU A 313 6.66 17.90 -17.02
C LEU A 313 6.85 18.54 -15.64
N LYS A 314 6.75 19.86 -15.58
CA LYS A 314 6.88 20.62 -14.33
C LYS A 314 5.52 20.88 -13.72
N LEU A 315 5.34 20.40 -12.50
CA LEU A 315 4.12 20.63 -11.73
C LEU A 315 4.14 22.02 -11.09
N ARG A 316 2.96 22.62 -10.95
CA ARG A 316 2.74 23.78 -10.09
C ARG A 316 2.89 23.36 -8.61
N PRO A 317 3.07 24.32 -7.68
CA PRO A 317 3.06 24.03 -6.24
C PRO A 317 1.83 23.25 -5.77
N ASP A 318 0.67 23.45 -6.39
CA ASP A 318 -0.62 22.89 -5.99
C ASP A 318 -1.22 21.91 -7.01
N SER A 319 -0.43 21.46 -8.00
CA SER A 319 -0.90 20.56 -9.05
C SER A 319 -1.45 19.25 -8.46
N VAL A 320 -2.57 18.80 -9.01
CA VAL A 320 -3.16 17.49 -8.74
C VAL A 320 -3.24 16.76 -10.08
N VAL A 321 -2.41 15.73 -10.26
CA VAL A 321 -2.38 14.89 -11.45
C VAL A 321 -3.04 13.56 -11.11
N ILE A 322 -4.15 13.25 -11.79
CA ILE A 322 -4.96 12.06 -11.52
C ILE A 322 -4.99 11.21 -12.77
N ALA A 323 -4.61 9.96 -12.60
CA ALA A 323 -4.95 8.83 -13.45
C ALA A 323 -5.66 7.79 -12.55
N LEU A 324 -6.16 6.71 -13.15
CA LEU A 324 -6.96 5.71 -12.41
C LEU A 324 -6.41 4.28 -12.56
N HIS A 325 -5.29 4.12 -13.27
CA HIS A 325 -4.73 2.81 -13.55
C HIS A 325 -3.28 2.96 -14.03
N PRO A 326 -2.26 2.73 -13.17
CA PRO A 326 -0.86 3.00 -13.53
C PRO A 326 -0.30 2.09 -14.63
N ASP A 327 -0.94 0.96 -14.90
CA ASP A 327 -0.60 0.11 -16.05
C ASP A 327 -1.23 0.54 -17.37
N LEU A 328 -2.43 1.14 -17.35
CA LEU A 328 -3.14 1.56 -18.55
C LEU A 328 -2.96 3.04 -18.87
N THR A 329 -2.51 3.84 -17.90
CA THR A 329 -2.24 5.28 -18.05
C THR A 329 -0.78 5.55 -17.73
N GLN A 330 0.03 5.77 -18.77
CA GLN A 330 1.47 5.90 -18.62
C GLN A 330 1.99 7.19 -19.26
N ILE A 331 2.93 7.85 -18.60
CA ILE A 331 3.81 8.83 -19.25
C ILE A 331 5.10 8.13 -19.62
N THR A 332 5.54 8.27 -20.87
CA THR A 332 6.61 7.45 -21.44
C THR A 332 7.70 8.30 -22.09
N LEU A 333 8.95 7.83 -22.00
CA LEU A 333 10.05 8.32 -22.83
C LEU A 333 10.39 7.27 -23.89
N ALA A 334 10.71 7.72 -25.10
CA ALA A 334 11.37 6.87 -26.07
C ALA A 334 12.84 6.63 -25.68
N ASN A 335 13.42 5.51 -26.10
CA ASN A 335 14.86 5.28 -25.96
C ASN A 335 15.65 6.40 -26.65
N ARG A 336 16.75 6.82 -26.03
CA ARG A 336 17.66 7.85 -26.55
C ARG A 336 16.95 9.20 -26.79
N THR A 337 16.02 9.57 -25.91
CA THR A 337 15.42 10.90 -25.94
C THR A 337 16.52 11.94 -25.68
N GLU A 338 16.69 12.91 -26.57
CA GLU A 338 17.86 13.81 -26.64
C GLU A 338 18.26 14.41 -25.28
N GLY A 339 17.30 14.98 -24.55
CA GLY A 339 17.55 15.62 -23.25
C GLY A 339 17.86 14.65 -22.09
N TYR A 340 17.63 13.35 -22.27
CA TYR A 340 17.84 12.30 -21.27
C TYR A 340 18.99 11.35 -21.64
N ALA A 341 19.58 11.54 -22.82
CA ALA A 341 20.73 10.78 -23.31
C ALA A 341 22.06 11.29 -22.73
N GLY A 342 23.11 10.48 -22.89
CA GLY A 342 24.48 10.82 -22.49
C GLY A 342 24.71 10.79 -20.98
N ALA A 343 25.92 11.17 -20.57
CA ALA A 343 26.27 11.32 -19.16
C ALA A 343 25.82 12.69 -18.64
N GLY A 344 25.35 12.76 -17.40
CA GLY A 344 25.00 14.03 -16.77
C GLY A 344 24.15 13.87 -15.52
N ALA A 345 23.78 15.02 -14.95
CA ALA A 345 22.87 15.09 -13.82
C ALA A 345 21.50 14.48 -14.17
N ALA A 346 20.85 13.94 -13.14
CA ALA A 346 19.50 13.41 -13.23
C ALA A 346 18.54 14.47 -13.79
N LYS A 347 17.61 14.02 -14.61
CA LYS A 347 16.55 14.81 -15.23
C LYS A 347 15.24 14.07 -15.02
N ALA A 348 14.26 14.76 -14.44
CA ALA A 348 12.98 14.16 -14.12
C ALA A 348 12.13 13.95 -15.39
N MET A 349 11.29 12.91 -15.42
CA MET A 349 10.12 12.90 -16.29
C MET A 349 9.04 13.83 -15.74
N VAL A 350 8.74 13.69 -14.44
CA VAL A 350 7.83 14.57 -13.70
C VAL A 350 8.58 15.21 -12.54
N GLU A 351 8.54 16.54 -12.44
CA GLU A 351 9.17 17.30 -11.35
C GLU A 351 8.14 18.14 -10.60
N SER A 352 8.05 17.95 -9.29
CA SER A 352 7.20 18.80 -8.44
C SER A 352 7.88 20.12 -8.08
N ALA A 353 7.10 21.19 -7.89
CA ALA A 353 7.62 22.44 -7.34
C ALA A 353 8.01 22.32 -5.86
N ARG A 354 9.08 23.02 -5.48
CA ARG A 354 9.63 23.05 -4.12
C ARG A 354 8.61 23.56 -3.10
N GLY A 355 8.44 22.85 -1.99
CA GLY A 355 7.56 23.22 -0.88
C GLY A 355 6.07 23.24 -1.18
N GLY A 356 5.64 22.80 -2.37
CA GLY A 356 4.24 22.70 -2.76
C GLY A 356 3.46 21.60 -2.01
N ASN A 357 2.18 21.44 -2.31
CA ASN A 357 1.30 20.40 -1.78
C ASN A 357 0.71 19.51 -2.89
N ALA A 358 1.47 19.30 -3.95
CA ALA A 358 1.04 18.56 -5.14
C ALA A 358 0.53 17.14 -4.82
N ILE A 359 -0.35 16.62 -5.68
CA ILE A 359 -0.79 15.22 -5.70
C ILE A 359 -0.43 14.60 -7.04
N VAL A 360 0.13 13.41 -7.03
CA VAL A 360 0.17 12.52 -8.20
C VAL A 360 -0.46 11.20 -7.82
N SER A 361 -1.47 10.75 -8.58
CA SER A 361 -2.12 9.47 -8.29
C SER A 361 -2.54 8.66 -9.50
N GLY A 362 -2.48 7.33 -9.38
CA GLY A 362 -2.95 6.35 -10.37
C GLY A 362 -2.12 6.26 -11.65
N LEU A 363 -0.86 6.72 -11.61
CA LEU A 363 -0.05 7.02 -12.78
C LEU A 363 1.14 6.06 -12.95
N GLY A 364 1.33 5.55 -14.16
CA GLY A 364 2.54 4.85 -14.55
C GLY A 364 3.59 5.77 -15.16
N LEU A 365 4.86 5.55 -14.83
CA LEU A 365 5.99 6.25 -15.44
C LEU A 365 6.95 5.23 -16.06
N TRP A 366 7.26 5.40 -17.34
CA TRP A 366 8.22 4.58 -18.06
C TRP A 366 9.32 5.44 -18.68
N ALA A 367 10.52 5.36 -18.13
CA ALA A 367 11.66 6.16 -18.56
C ALA A 367 12.33 5.68 -19.86
N GLY A 368 11.78 4.67 -20.53
CA GLY A 368 12.48 3.96 -21.61
C GLY A 368 13.63 3.11 -21.06
N ALA A 369 14.22 2.28 -21.93
CA ALA A 369 15.34 1.41 -21.54
C ALA A 369 16.72 2.09 -21.63
N ILE A 370 16.84 3.17 -22.42
CA ILE A 370 18.12 3.80 -22.76
C ILE A 370 18.01 5.32 -22.61
N ASN A 371 17.90 5.78 -21.37
CA ASN A 371 17.88 7.21 -21.03
C ASN A 371 18.69 7.42 -19.73
N PRO A 372 20.03 7.43 -19.79
CA PRO A 372 20.87 7.34 -18.60
C PRO A 372 20.72 8.49 -17.60
N ARG A 373 20.21 9.63 -18.05
CA ARG A 373 19.94 10.78 -17.18
C ARG A 373 18.56 10.74 -16.53
N ALA A 374 17.70 9.77 -16.88
CA ALA A 374 16.33 9.77 -16.40
C ALA A 374 16.22 9.42 -14.92
N THR A 375 15.34 10.17 -14.25
CA THR A 375 14.65 9.81 -13.01
C THR A 375 13.16 9.94 -13.30
N ALA A 376 12.34 8.96 -12.92
CA ALA A 376 10.92 9.02 -13.26
C ALA A 376 10.22 10.15 -12.50
N LEU A 377 10.47 10.28 -11.19
CA LEU A 377 9.89 11.32 -10.36
C LEU A 377 10.97 12.03 -9.53
N ILE A 378 11.10 13.35 -9.70
CA ILE A 378 11.85 14.19 -8.75
C ILE A 378 10.83 14.95 -7.90
N TRP A 379 10.84 14.67 -6.60
CA TRP A 379 9.88 15.19 -5.63
C TRP A 379 10.53 16.18 -4.67
N LYS A 380 10.08 17.43 -4.75
CA LYS A 380 10.50 18.59 -3.97
C LYS A 380 9.33 19.22 -3.20
N ALA A 381 8.12 18.70 -3.40
CA ALA A 381 6.93 19.19 -2.72
C ALA A 381 7.01 18.92 -1.20
N GLY A 382 6.36 19.78 -0.41
CA GLY A 382 6.46 19.80 1.05
C GLY A 382 5.61 18.73 1.74
N GLU A 383 5.52 18.84 3.07
CA GLU A 383 4.88 17.88 3.97
C GLU A 383 3.41 17.57 3.63
N ALA A 384 2.68 18.52 3.06
CA ALA A 384 1.28 18.33 2.70
C ALA A 384 1.07 17.73 1.31
N SER A 385 2.12 17.19 0.67
CA SER A 385 2.06 16.61 -0.67
C SER A 385 1.78 15.10 -0.65
N LEU A 386 1.34 14.53 -1.77
CA LEU A 386 0.94 13.12 -1.88
C LEU A 386 1.38 12.49 -3.21
N VAL A 387 1.96 11.29 -3.15
CA VAL A 387 2.15 10.38 -4.28
C VAL A 387 1.45 9.05 -3.91
N ASN A 388 0.37 8.69 -4.58
CA ASN A 388 -0.41 7.49 -4.23
C ASN A 388 -0.76 6.65 -5.48
N ASP A 389 -0.62 5.32 -5.45
CA ASP A 389 -0.95 4.45 -6.59
C ASP A 389 -0.11 4.82 -7.83
N VAL A 390 1.22 4.85 -7.65
CA VAL A 390 2.18 5.22 -8.70
C VAL A 390 3.12 4.07 -8.99
N ARG A 391 3.22 3.70 -10.27
CA ARG A 391 4.14 2.66 -10.74
C ARG A 391 5.30 3.26 -11.50
N ILE A 392 6.52 2.87 -11.13
CA ILE A 392 7.69 3.08 -11.99
C ILE A 392 7.96 1.79 -12.75
N HIS A 393 7.74 1.81 -14.05
CA HIS A 393 7.87 0.63 -14.90
C HIS A 393 9.36 0.27 -15.15
N GLY A 394 9.65 -1.03 -15.29
CA GLY A 394 10.95 -1.53 -15.67
C GLY A 394 11.16 -3.02 -15.31
N PRO A 395 12.29 -3.62 -15.70
CA PRO A 395 13.02 -3.27 -16.92
C PRO A 395 12.26 -3.72 -18.19
N VAL A 396 11.17 -4.48 -18.03
CA VAL A 396 10.25 -4.92 -19.09
C VAL A 396 8.89 -4.27 -18.90
N VAL A 397 8.35 -3.70 -19.96
CA VAL A 397 7.00 -3.13 -20.01
C VAL A 397 6.19 -3.87 -21.06
N LEU A 398 4.97 -4.27 -20.72
CA LEU A 398 4.03 -4.82 -21.70
C LEU A 398 3.33 -3.67 -22.42
N THR A 399 3.53 -3.58 -23.73
CA THR A 399 2.80 -2.66 -24.62
C THR A 399 1.97 -3.51 -25.57
N ASP A 400 0.65 -3.39 -25.55
CA ASP A 400 -0.29 -4.23 -26.30
C ASP A 400 -0.03 -5.74 -26.16
N GLY A 401 0.27 -6.17 -24.93
CA GLY A 401 0.59 -7.57 -24.61
C GLY A 401 1.97 -8.04 -25.09
N LYS A 402 2.81 -7.16 -25.66
CA LYS A 402 4.17 -7.49 -26.10
C LYS A 402 5.21 -6.93 -25.13
N PRO A 403 6.21 -7.72 -24.71
CA PRO A 403 7.30 -7.22 -23.89
C PRO A 403 8.16 -6.23 -24.70
N THR A 404 8.35 -5.06 -24.13
CA THR A 404 9.21 -3.98 -24.62
C THR A 404 10.22 -3.62 -23.53
N GLY A 405 11.42 -3.17 -23.88
CA GLY A 405 12.46 -2.83 -22.89
C GLY A 405 13.82 -3.46 -23.18
N VAL A 406 14.29 -4.36 -22.31
CA VAL A 406 15.65 -4.95 -22.27
C VAL A 406 16.15 -5.66 -23.54
N ASN A 407 15.30 -5.85 -24.57
CA ASN A 407 15.71 -6.48 -25.82
C ASN A 407 16.49 -5.55 -26.76
N ASP A 408 16.58 -4.25 -26.45
CA ASP A 408 17.50 -3.33 -27.14
C ASP A 408 18.93 -3.54 -26.61
N LEU A 409 19.89 -3.85 -27.50
CA LEU A 409 21.30 -4.08 -27.17
C LEU A 409 21.97 -2.94 -26.38
N GLY A 410 21.41 -1.73 -26.43
CA GLY A 410 21.91 -0.59 -25.66
C GLY A 410 21.39 -0.49 -24.22
N ALA A 411 20.39 -1.28 -23.82
CA ALA A 411 19.83 -1.26 -22.48
C ALA A 411 20.81 -1.88 -21.48
N ARG A 412 20.99 -1.22 -20.33
CA ARG A 412 21.88 -1.69 -19.25
C ARG A 412 21.19 -1.50 -17.91
N MET A 413 21.32 -2.49 -17.04
CA MET A 413 20.92 -2.35 -15.63
C MET A 413 21.74 -1.24 -14.98
N ASP A 414 21.15 -0.52 -14.01
CA ASP A 414 21.82 0.60 -13.33
C ASP A 414 22.38 1.66 -14.29
N SER A 415 21.69 1.89 -15.40
CA SER A 415 22.06 2.94 -16.36
C SER A 415 21.37 4.26 -16.10
N GLN A 416 20.26 4.27 -15.34
CA GLN A 416 19.45 5.43 -15.03
C GLN A 416 19.67 5.87 -13.57
N HIS A 417 19.27 7.09 -13.24
CA HIS A 417 19.25 7.56 -11.86
C HIS A 417 18.12 6.89 -11.07
N ALA A 418 17.91 7.30 -9.82
CA ALA A 418 16.84 6.74 -8.98
C ALA A 418 15.47 6.81 -9.68
N SER A 419 14.64 5.79 -9.48
CA SER A 419 13.26 5.74 -9.96
C SER A 419 12.45 6.91 -9.37
N ILE A 420 12.47 7.06 -8.05
CA ILE A 420 11.91 8.20 -7.33
C ILE A 420 13.01 8.86 -6.50
N TRP A 421 13.15 10.18 -6.63
CA TRP A 421 14.12 10.96 -5.87
C TRP A 421 13.43 12.09 -5.11
N VAL A 422 13.34 11.96 -3.79
CA VAL A 422 12.86 13.00 -2.88
C VAL A 422 14.04 13.87 -2.46
N THR A 423 14.01 15.16 -2.82
CA THR A 423 15.17 16.05 -2.66
C THR A 423 14.80 17.53 -2.57
N ASP A 424 15.78 18.40 -2.28
CA ASP A 424 15.63 19.86 -2.22
C ASP A 424 14.45 20.29 -1.32
N GLY A 425 14.41 19.74 -0.10
CA GLY A 425 13.34 19.98 0.87
C GLY A 425 12.03 19.22 0.60
N GLY A 426 12.04 18.21 -0.27
CA GLY A 426 10.89 17.34 -0.53
C GLY A 426 10.46 16.50 0.68
N GLY A 427 9.18 16.18 0.77
CA GLY A 427 8.59 15.32 1.81
C GLY A 427 7.15 14.93 1.45
N GLY A 428 6.31 14.73 2.46
CA GLY A 428 4.91 14.34 2.30
C GLY A 428 4.67 12.84 2.28
N THR A 429 3.49 12.43 1.83
CA THR A 429 3.03 11.05 1.91
C THR A 429 3.23 10.31 0.59
N PHE A 430 3.78 9.10 0.65
CA PHE A 430 3.97 8.17 -0.45
C PHE A 430 3.25 6.87 -0.09
N ALA A 431 2.27 6.45 -0.89
CA ALA A 431 1.44 5.30 -0.57
C ALA A 431 1.22 4.41 -1.79
N ALA A 432 1.19 3.08 -1.60
CA ALA A 432 0.99 2.09 -2.67
C ALA A 432 1.84 2.41 -3.91
N ILE A 433 3.16 2.33 -3.73
CA ILE A 433 4.11 2.59 -4.81
C ILE A 433 4.79 1.27 -5.15
N TRP A 434 4.88 0.94 -6.44
CA TRP A 434 5.72 -0.15 -6.90
C TRP A 434 6.71 0.33 -7.95
N THR A 435 7.99 0.06 -7.71
CA THR A 435 9.10 0.38 -8.61
C THR A 435 9.92 -0.89 -8.89
N PRO A 436 9.49 -1.77 -9.80
CA PRO A 436 10.27 -2.95 -10.21
C PRO A 436 11.34 -2.63 -11.28
N ASN A 437 12.22 -1.65 -11.07
CA ASN A 437 13.03 -1.09 -12.17
C ASN A 437 14.54 -1.35 -12.06
N GLY A 438 15.01 -2.48 -12.60
CA GLY A 438 16.45 -2.78 -12.63
C GLY A 438 17.32 -1.88 -13.50
N LEU A 439 16.73 -0.98 -14.31
CA LEU A 439 17.49 0.00 -15.09
C LEU A 439 17.92 1.20 -14.23
N ALA A 440 17.21 1.48 -13.15
CA ALA A 440 17.51 2.56 -12.23
C ALA A 440 18.51 2.13 -11.15
N SER A 441 19.32 3.09 -10.69
CA SER A 441 20.32 2.86 -9.65
C SER A 441 19.70 2.58 -8.28
N SER A 442 18.51 3.13 -8.02
CA SER A 442 17.74 2.87 -6.81
C SER A 442 16.25 3.07 -7.00
N GLY A 443 15.42 2.47 -6.16
CA GLY A 443 13.96 2.58 -6.22
C GLY A 443 13.45 3.86 -5.62
N PHE A 444 13.87 4.13 -4.39
CA PHE A 444 13.44 5.32 -3.65
C PHE A 444 14.63 5.94 -2.94
N MET A 445 15.03 7.13 -3.37
CA MET A 445 16.15 7.87 -2.78
C MET A 445 15.63 9.10 -2.06
N VAL A 446 16.04 9.30 -0.81
CA VAL A 446 15.78 10.53 -0.05
C VAL A 446 17.10 11.23 0.24
N SER A 447 17.21 12.49 -0.15
CA SER A 447 18.39 13.31 0.15
C SER A 447 18.00 14.76 0.40
N ASP A 448 18.88 15.54 1.03
CA ASP A 448 18.73 17.00 1.15
C ASP A 448 17.32 17.46 1.58
N THR A 449 16.80 16.87 2.66
CA THR A 449 15.51 17.28 3.22
C THR A 449 15.47 17.12 4.74
N LYS A 450 14.69 18.00 5.37
CA LYS A 450 14.24 17.90 6.76
C LYS A 450 12.71 17.93 6.86
N THR A 451 12.04 18.00 5.71
CA THR A 451 10.59 18.02 5.62
C THR A 451 10.08 16.64 6.02
N PRO A 452 9.09 16.52 6.92
CA PRO A 452 8.53 15.23 7.28
C PRO A 452 8.01 14.48 6.05
N GLY A 453 8.21 13.17 6.04
CA GLY A 453 7.75 12.27 4.99
C GLY A 453 7.27 10.94 5.57
N TYR A 454 6.29 10.35 4.91
CA TYR A 454 5.69 9.08 5.28
C TYR A 454 5.63 8.17 4.06
N VAL A 455 6.05 6.93 4.21
CA VAL A 455 6.05 5.94 3.13
C VAL A 455 5.28 4.72 3.63
N TYR A 456 4.17 4.43 2.96
CA TYR A 456 3.28 3.32 3.27
C TYR A 456 3.22 2.39 2.07
N GLU A 457 3.47 1.10 2.28
CA GLU A 457 3.35 0.09 1.23
C GLU A 457 4.15 0.43 -0.06
N LEU A 458 5.43 0.78 0.12
CA LEU A 458 6.39 0.91 -0.96
C LEU A 458 7.02 -0.46 -1.24
N SER A 459 6.84 -0.93 -2.46
CA SER A 459 7.62 -2.02 -3.02
C SER A 459 8.69 -1.44 -3.94
N ALA A 460 9.95 -1.50 -3.50
CA ALA A 460 11.12 -1.18 -4.32
C ALA A 460 11.88 -2.47 -4.60
N GLU A 461 11.89 -2.89 -5.88
CA GLU A 461 12.39 -4.19 -6.27
C GLU A 461 13.28 -4.11 -7.52
N HIS A 462 14.30 -4.97 -7.55
CA HIS A 462 15.16 -5.27 -8.68
C HIS A 462 16.19 -4.19 -9.04
N HIS A 463 16.37 -3.15 -8.22
CA HIS A 463 17.41 -2.15 -8.46
C HIS A 463 18.78 -2.73 -8.15
N LEU A 464 19.76 -2.51 -9.03
CA LEU A 464 21.03 -3.23 -8.95
C LEU A 464 21.90 -2.78 -7.77
N LYS A 465 21.83 -1.51 -7.36
CA LYS A 465 22.67 -0.99 -6.27
C LYS A 465 21.95 -1.03 -4.93
N ASN A 466 20.83 -0.33 -4.82
CA ASN A 466 20.07 -0.21 -3.57
C ASN A 466 18.58 -0.11 -3.88
N GLU A 467 17.73 -0.75 -3.10
CA GLU A 467 16.29 -0.56 -3.24
C GLU A 467 15.85 0.80 -2.67
N ILE A 468 16.38 1.16 -1.50
CA ILE A 468 16.08 2.40 -0.77
C ILE A 468 17.40 3.02 -0.30
N VAL A 469 17.55 4.34 -0.47
CA VAL A 469 18.74 5.13 -0.08
C VAL A 469 18.37 6.28 0.84
#